data_AF-A0A2M7WMY1-F1
#
_entry.id   AF-A0A2M7WMY1-F1
#
_cell.length_a   1.000
_cell.length_b   1.000
_cell.length_c   1.000
_cell.angle_alpha   90.00
_cell.angle_beta   90.00
_cell.angle_gamma   90.00
#
_symmetry.space_group_name_H-M   'P 1'
#
loop_
_entity.id
_entity.type
_entity.pdbx_description
1 polymer ?
#
loop_
_entity_poly.entity_id
_entity_poly.type
_entity_poly.pdbx_seq_one_letter_code
_entity_poly.pdbx_strand_id
1 'polypeptide(L)'
;MLVGFVILYLVVSIGLGMYAATRVHNARDYITTNRRLPFFVVASMVFATWFGAETVLGIPATFLEEDLAGLVSDPFGASLCLILFGLFFARKLYRMNLLTIVDFYRNRFDRRVEFVTGIAITLSYLGWV
;
A
#
# COMPACT_ATOMS: atom_id res chain seq x y z
N MET A 1 -32.59 1.27 0.44
CA MET A 1 -31.65 2.39 0.14
C MET A 1 -30.19 1.97 0.27
N LEU A 2 -29.74 1.45 1.42
CA LEU A 2 -28.33 1.08 1.66
C LEU A 2 -27.74 0.09 0.64
N VAL A 3 -28.47 -1.00 0.36
CA VAL A 3 -28.07 -2.03 -0.62
C VAL A 3 -27.89 -1.43 -2.02
N GLY A 4 -28.72 -0.47 -2.41
CA GLY A 4 -28.60 0.20 -3.71
C GLY A 4 -27.31 1.00 -3.84
N PHE A 5 -26.89 1.72 -2.79
CA PHE A 5 -25.61 2.43 -2.77
C PHE A 5 -24.40 1.49 -2.79
N VAL A 6 -24.47 0.36 -2.08
CA VAL A 6 -23.39 -0.65 -2.10
C VAL A 6 -23.25 -1.25 -3.49
N ILE A 7 -24.36 -1.65 -4.13
CA ILE A 7 -24.33 -2.19 -5.49
C ILE A 7 -23.79 -1.15 -6.47
N LEU A 8 -24.23 0.11 -6.37
CA LEU A 8 -23.73 1.19 -7.22
C LEU A 8 -22.22 1.40 -7.05
N TYR A 9 -21.73 1.43 -5.81
CA TYR A 9 -20.30 1.56 -5.49
C TYR A 9 -19.50 0.40 -6.11
N LEU A 10 -19.97 -0.84 -5.97
CA LEU A 10 -19.30 -2.01 -6.54
C LEU A 10 -19.28 -1.95 -8.07
N VAL A 11 -20.41 -1.62 -8.71
CA VAL A 11 -20.50 -1.51 -10.18
C VAL A 11 -19.55 -0.43 -10.70
N VAL A 12 -19.52 0.75 -10.06
CA VAL A 12 -18.60 1.84 -10.45
C VAL A 12 -17.14 1.41 -10.25
N SER A 13 -16.81 0.79 -9.12
CA SER A 13 -15.44 0.35 -8.80
C SER A 13 -14.94 -0.72 -9.77
N ILE A 14 -15.77 -1.72 -10.06
CA ILE A 14 -15.48 -2.78 -11.04
C ILE A 14 -15.39 -2.19 -12.45
N GLY A 15 -16.30 -1.29 -12.82
CA GLY A 15 -16.29 -0.60 -14.11
C GLY A 15 -15.01 0.20 -14.33
N LEU A 16 -14.58 0.97 -13.33
CA LEU A 16 -13.31 1.70 -13.36
C LEU A 16 -12.12 0.74 -13.47
N GLY A 17 -12.13 -0.38 -12.73
CA GLY A 17 -11.10 -1.40 -12.79
C GLY A 17 -10.98 -2.04 -14.19
N MET A 18 -12.11 -2.43 -14.79
CA MET A 18 -12.14 -2.98 -16.15
C MET A 18 -11.68 -1.96 -17.18
N TYR A 19 -12.11 -0.70 -17.08
CA TYR A 19 -11.67 0.36 -17.97
C TYR A 19 -10.15 0.60 -17.84
N ALA A 20 -9.62 0.65 -16.62
CA ALA A 20 -8.19 0.79 -16.39
C ALA A 20 -7.41 -0.41 -16.95
N ALA A 21 -7.93 -1.62 -16.82
CA ALA A 21 -7.31 -2.83 -17.35
C ALA A 21 -7.13 -2.79 -18.88
N THR A 22 -8.03 -2.15 -19.63
CA THR A 22 -7.86 -1.98 -21.08
C THR A 22 -6.68 -1.10 -21.48
N ARG A 23 -6.11 -0.31 -20.55
CA ARG A 23 -4.96 0.55 -20.81
C ARG A 23 -3.62 -0.05 -20.39
N VAL A 24 -3.63 -1.22 -19.76
CA VAL A 24 -2.41 -1.89 -19.27
C VAL A 24 -1.79 -2.72 -20.39
N HIS A 25 -0.61 -2.33 -20.84
CA HIS A 25 0.08 -3.03 -21.94
C HIS A 25 1.29 -3.86 -21.46
N ASN A 26 1.83 -3.58 -20.27
CA ASN A 26 3.04 -4.23 -19.74
C ASN A 26 3.01 -4.32 -18.22
N ALA A 27 3.76 -5.27 -17.63
CA ALA A 27 3.87 -5.42 -16.17
C ALA A 27 4.39 -4.15 -15.45
N ARG A 28 5.31 -3.40 -16.06
CA ARG A 28 5.76 -2.10 -15.53
C ARG A 28 4.63 -1.06 -15.49
N ASP A 29 3.76 -1.10 -16.48
CA ASP A 29 2.63 -0.18 -16.59
C ASP A 29 1.55 -0.55 -15.56
N TYR A 30 1.33 -1.85 -15.34
CA TYR A 30 0.45 -2.36 -14.29
C TYR A 30 0.93 -2.00 -12.88
N ILE A 31 2.22 -2.22 -12.58
CA ILE A 31 2.75 -2.10 -11.21
C ILE A 31 3.10 -0.66 -10.85
N THR A 32 3.63 0.12 -11.80
CA THR A 32 4.18 1.46 -11.51
C THR A 32 3.60 2.59 -12.35
N THR A 33 2.68 2.29 -13.28
CA THR A 33 2.08 3.26 -14.23
C THR A 33 3.14 4.15 -14.88
N ASN A 34 4.27 3.55 -15.25
CA ASN A 34 5.44 4.20 -15.84
C ASN A 34 5.93 5.45 -15.06
N ARG A 35 5.66 5.51 -13.75
CA ARG A 35 5.99 6.64 -12.84
C ARG A 35 5.40 7.99 -13.26
N ARG A 36 4.26 7.98 -13.97
CA ARG A 36 3.58 9.19 -14.46
C ARG A 36 2.45 9.68 -13.54
N LEU A 37 2.20 8.99 -12.42
CA LEU A 37 1.14 9.37 -11.50
C LEU A 37 1.49 10.67 -10.77
N PRO A 38 0.57 11.65 -10.73
CA PRO A 38 0.78 12.88 -9.98
C PRO A 38 0.85 12.59 -8.49
N PHE A 39 1.61 13.41 -7.75
CA PHE A 39 1.86 13.23 -6.32
C PHE A 39 0.59 13.04 -5.50
N PHE A 40 -0.45 13.84 -5.76
CA PHE A 40 -1.73 13.74 -5.04
C PHE A 40 -2.38 12.36 -5.17
N VAL A 41 -2.34 11.75 -6.36
CA VAL A 41 -2.90 10.41 -6.56
C VAL A 41 -2.11 9.37 -5.79
N VAL A 42 -0.77 9.45 -5.82
CA VAL A 42 0.09 8.53 -5.06
C VAL A 42 -0.13 8.68 -3.55
N ALA A 43 -0.25 9.92 -3.05
CA ALA A 43 -0.53 10.19 -1.65
C ALA A 43 -1.89 9.61 -1.23
N SER A 44 -2.94 9.82 -2.05
CA SER A 44 -4.26 9.23 -1.80
C SER A 44 -4.25 7.71 -1.83
N MET A 45 -3.49 7.09 -2.75
CA MET A 45 -3.35 5.62 -2.81
C MET A 45 -2.65 5.07 -1.56
N VAL A 46 -1.54 5.68 -1.14
CA VAL A 46 -0.81 5.25 0.07
C VAL A 46 -1.70 5.42 1.31
N PHE A 47 -2.43 6.53 1.39
CA PHE A 47 -3.39 6.78 2.46
C PHE A 47 -4.50 5.72 2.47
N ALA A 48 -5.11 5.43 1.32
CA ALA A 48 -6.18 4.43 1.21
C ALA A 48 -5.73 3.01 1.59
N THR A 49 -4.48 2.63 1.33
CA THR A 49 -3.93 1.32 1.73
C THR A 49 -3.78 1.18 3.25
N TRP A 50 -3.45 2.28 3.94
CA TRP A 50 -3.28 2.28 5.40
C TRP A 50 -4.62 2.38 6.13
N PHE A 51 -5.54 3.21 5.64
CA PHE A 51 -6.85 3.42 6.26
C PHE A 51 -7.87 2.36 5.77
N GLY A 52 -7.63 1.11 6.19
CA GLY A 52 -8.50 -0.03 5.91
C GLY A 52 -9.64 -0.21 6.91
N ALA A 53 -10.50 -1.20 6.65
CA ALA A 53 -11.60 -1.58 7.55
C ALA A 53 -11.12 -1.91 8.97
N GLU A 54 -9.93 -2.49 9.09
CA GLU A 54 -9.25 -2.75 10.37
C GLU A 54 -9.09 -1.47 11.18
N THR A 55 -8.46 -0.42 10.62
CA THR A 55 -8.27 0.85 11.33
C THR A 55 -9.59 1.52 11.68
N VAL A 56 -10.59 1.47 10.79
CA VAL A 56 -11.89 2.11 11.02
C VAL A 56 -12.68 1.43 12.15
N LEU A 57 -12.56 0.10 12.29
CA LEU A 57 -13.23 -0.65 13.34
C LEU A 57 -12.39 -0.78 14.62
N GLY A 58 -11.07 -0.81 14.51
CA GLY A 58 -10.12 -1.03 15.59
C GLY A 58 -9.81 0.23 16.40
N ILE A 59 -9.58 1.37 15.73
CA ILE A 59 -9.27 2.66 16.39
C ILE A 59 -10.33 3.06 17.42
N PRO A 60 -11.65 2.96 17.14
CA PRO A 60 -12.66 3.28 18.14
C PRO A 60 -12.68 2.31 19.31
N ALA A 61 -12.36 1.03 19.07
CA ALA A 61 -12.32 0.01 20.11
C ALA A 61 -11.13 0.21 21.06
N THR A 62 -9.93 0.46 20.53
CA THR A 62 -8.73 0.77 21.34
C THR A 62 -8.84 2.12 22.02
N PHE A 63 -9.47 3.12 21.40
CA PHE A 63 -9.74 4.41 22.03
C PHE A 63 -10.63 4.28 23.27
N LEU A 64 -11.59 3.35 23.27
CA LEU A 64 -12.45 3.08 24.42
C LEU A 64 -11.71 2.36 25.57
N GLU A 65 -10.61 1.66 25.28
CA GLU A 65 -9.85 0.89 26.27
C GLU A 65 -8.62 1.64 26.84
N GLU A 66 -7.86 2.36 26.00
CA GLU A 66 -6.56 2.95 26.35
C GLU A 66 -6.55 4.49 26.36
N ASP A 67 -7.71 5.13 26.13
CA ASP A 67 -7.86 6.60 26.02
C ASP A 67 -6.92 7.17 24.94
N LEU A 68 -6.71 8.49 24.89
CA LEU A 68 -5.81 9.13 23.92
C LEU A 68 -4.35 8.64 23.97
N ALA A 69 -3.92 7.96 25.05
CA ALA A 69 -2.53 7.53 25.23
C ALA A 69 -2.13 6.36 24.30
N GLY A 70 -3.02 5.38 24.12
CA GLY A 70 -2.81 4.26 23.17
C GLY A 70 -2.88 4.70 21.71
N LEU A 71 -3.63 5.77 21.43
CA LEU A 71 -3.83 6.29 20.07
C LEU A 71 -2.77 7.28 19.60
N VAL A 72 -1.69 7.53 20.34
CA VAL A 72 -0.62 8.43 19.88
C VAL A 72 0.37 7.70 18.97
N SER A 73 0.62 6.41 19.20
CA SER A 73 1.55 5.62 18.37
C SER A 73 1.05 5.45 16.94
N ASP A 74 -0.24 5.23 16.76
CA ASP A 74 -0.82 4.85 15.47
C ASP A 74 -0.84 6.00 14.44
N PRO A 75 -1.31 7.22 14.76
CA PRO A 75 -1.29 8.34 13.82
C PRO A 75 0.05 9.07 13.82
N PHE A 76 0.64 9.39 14.98
CA PHE A 76 1.87 10.20 15.02
C PHE A 76 3.12 9.38 14.76
N GLY A 77 3.21 8.17 15.32
CA GLY A 77 4.33 7.27 15.10
C GLY A 77 4.42 6.79 13.65
N ALA A 78 3.31 6.30 13.09
CA ALA A 78 3.28 5.84 11.69
C ALA A 78 3.54 6.98 10.71
N SER A 79 2.93 8.17 10.92
CA SER A 79 3.16 9.32 10.04
C SER A 79 4.60 9.81 10.09
N LEU A 80 5.21 9.87 11.28
CA LEU A 80 6.62 10.26 11.43
C LEU A 80 7.55 9.24 10.75
N CYS A 81 7.29 7.94 10.93
CA CYS A 81 8.01 6.88 10.24
C CYS A 81 7.91 6.99 8.72
N LEU A 82 6.73 7.30 8.17
CA LEU A 82 6.53 7.51 6.73
C LEU A 82 7.33 8.72 6.21
N ILE A 83 7.34 9.83 6.95
CA ILE A 83 8.12 11.03 6.59
C ILE A 83 9.62 10.70 6.60
N LEU A 84 10.13 10.06 7.66
CA LEU A 84 11.53 9.68 7.77
C LEU A 84 11.92 8.67 6.68
N PHE A 85 11.10 7.66 6.44
CA PHE A 85 11.32 6.69 5.37
C PHE A 85 11.33 7.35 3.98
N GLY A 86 10.40 8.27 3.73
CA GLY A 86 10.34 9.08 2.52
C GLY A 86 11.60 9.91 2.28
N LEU A 87 12.11 10.55 3.33
CA LEU A 87 13.30 11.40 3.24
C LEU A 87 14.60 10.59 3.03
N PHE A 88 14.80 9.52 3.80
CA PHE A 88 16.08 8.79 3.82
C PHE A 88 16.14 7.63 2.83
N PHE A 89 15.08 6.82 2.75
CA PHE A 89 15.11 5.54 2.02
C PHE A 89 14.43 5.63 0.66
N ALA A 90 13.29 6.32 0.55
CA ALA A 90 12.51 6.34 -0.67
C ALA A 90 13.31 6.93 -1.85
N ARG A 91 14.08 8.01 -1.63
CA ARG A 91 14.93 8.59 -2.69
C ARG A 91 15.98 7.59 -3.22
N LYS A 92 16.57 6.79 -2.33
CA LYS A 92 17.60 5.80 -2.70
C LYS A 92 16.99 4.63 -3.46
N LEU A 93 15.88 4.08 -2.96
CA LEU A 93 15.13 2.98 -3.59
C LEU A 93 14.56 3.39 -4.95
N TYR A 94 13.99 4.60 -5.05
CA TYR A 94 13.39 5.11 -6.28
C TYR A 94 14.39 5.20 -7.44
N ARG A 95 15.65 5.57 -7.15
CA ARG A 95 16.74 5.63 -8.13
C ARG A 95 17.17 4.27 -8.67
N MET A 96 16.90 3.17 -7.97
CA MET A 96 17.31 1.82 -8.40
C MET A 96 16.41 1.20 -9.47
N ASN A 97 15.32 1.88 -9.90
CA ASN A 97 14.39 1.37 -10.93
C ASN A 97 13.87 -0.06 -10.68
N LEU A 98 13.65 -0.39 -9.40
CA LEU A 98 13.13 -1.68 -8.97
C LEU A 98 11.63 -1.78 -9.29
N LEU A 99 11.17 -2.98 -9.65
CA LEU A 99 9.75 -3.29 -9.85
C LEU A 99 9.11 -3.74 -8.52
N THR A 100 9.86 -4.49 -7.72
CA THR A 100 9.43 -4.97 -6.40
C THR A 100 10.46 -4.66 -5.32
N ILE A 101 10.06 -4.72 -4.05
CA ILE A 101 11.02 -4.67 -2.93
C ILE A 101 11.96 -5.88 -2.94
N VAL A 102 11.53 -7.01 -3.50
CA VAL A 102 12.30 -8.26 -3.55
C VAL A 102 13.48 -8.14 -4.52
N ASP A 103 13.32 -7.37 -5.60
CA ASP A 103 14.40 -7.04 -6.53
C ASP A 103 15.56 -6.32 -5.85
N PHE A 104 15.30 -5.58 -4.76
CA PHE A 104 16.37 -4.98 -3.96
C PHE A 104 17.28 -6.05 -3.35
N TYR A 105 16.70 -7.11 -2.79
CA TYR A 105 17.44 -8.21 -2.18
C TYR A 105 18.25 -8.99 -3.21
N ARG A 106 17.73 -9.12 -4.44
CA ARG A 106 18.47 -9.66 -5.57
C ARG A 106 19.71 -8.84 -5.90
N ASN A 107 19.57 -7.52 -6.01
CA ASN A 107 20.67 -6.63 -6.37
C ASN A 107 21.72 -6.49 -5.27
N ARG A 108 21.33 -6.65 -3.99
CA ARG A 108 22.22 -6.43 -2.85
C ARG A 108 22.90 -7.71 -2.32
N PHE A 109 22.22 -8.85 -2.41
CA PHE A 109 22.67 -10.11 -1.83
C PHE A 109 22.82 -11.19 -2.89
N ASP A 110 21.72 -11.85 -3.28
CA ASP A 110 21.74 -12.93 -4.25
C ASP A 110 20.32 -13.41 -4.58
N ARG A 111 20.19 -14.20 -5.66
CA ARG A 111 18.90 -14.72 -6.12
C ARG A 111 18.23 -15.70 -5.14
N ARG A 112 19.00 -16.38 -4.29
CA ARG A 112 18.44 -17.24 -3.23
C ARG A 112 17.72 -16.42 -2.16
N VAL A 113 18.29 -15.28 -1.78
CA VAL A 113 17.71 -14.37 -0.79
C VAL A 113 16.44 -13.74 -1.35
N GLU A 114 16.45 -13.30 -2.61
CA GLU A 114 15.25 -12.85 -3.32
C GLU A 114 14.09 -13.85 -3.19
N PHE A 115 14.33 -15.13 -3.50
CA PHE A 115 13.28 -16.14 -3.47
C PHE A 115 12.72 -16.38 -2.06
N VAL A 116 13.60 -16.52 -1.06
CA VAL A 116 13.18 -16.75 0.34
C VAL A 116 12.42 -15.54 0.88
N THR A 117 12.93 -14.32 0.66
CA THR A 117 12.27 -13.09 1.10
C THR A 117 10.95 -12.86 0.36
N GLY A 118 10.88 -13.16 -0.94
CA GLY A 118 9.64 -13.08 -1.71
C GLY A 118 8.55 -14.01 -1.18
N ILE A 119 8.90 -15.26 -0.82
CA ILE A 119 7.97 -16.19 -0.18
C ILE A 119 7.52 -15.67 1.18
N ALA A 120 8.46 -15.23 2.02
CA ALA A 120 8.15 -14.71 3.35
C ALA A 120 7.20 -13.51 3.30
N ILE A 121 7.45 -12.56 2.39
CA ILE A 121 6.59 -11.40 2.18
C ILE A 121 5.20 -11.85 1.69
N THR A 122 5.14 -12.73 0.70
CA THR A 122 3.85 -13.21 0.15
C THR A 122 3.01 -13.89 1.23
N LEU A 123 3.63 -14.75 2.06
CA LEU A 123 2.96 -15.39 3.18
C LEU A 123 2.51 -14.39 4.26
N SER A 124 3.32 -13.39 4.55
CA SER A 124 2.94 -12.32 5.49
C SER A 124 1.73 -11.53 5.01
N TYR A 125 1.66 -11.22 3.70
CA TYR A 125 0.51 -10.50 3.13
C TYR A 125 -0.76 -11.35 3.12
N LEU A 126 -0.65 -12.68 2.98
CA LEU A 126 -1.80 -13.58 3.12
C LEU A 126 -2.38 -13.60 4.53
N GLY A 127 -1.57 -13.32 5.56
CA GLY A 127 -2.07 -13.19 6.94
C GLY A 127 -2.64 -11.81 7.26
N TRP A 128 -2.33 -10.80 6.43
CA TRP A 128 -2.80 -9.42 6.60
C TRP A 128 -4.13 -9.16 5.89
N VAL A 129 -4.37 -9.81 4.74
CA VAL A 129 -5.62 -9.71 3.96
C VAL A 129 -6.67 -10.67 4.53
#